data_AF-A0A961CGH5-F1
#
_entry.id   AF-A0A961CGH5-F1
#
_cell.length_a   1.000
_cell.length_b   1.000
_cell.length_c   1.000
_cell.angle_alpha   90.00
_cell.angle_beta   90.00
_cell.angle_gamma   90.00
#
_symmetry.space_group_name_H-M   'P 1'
#
loop_
_entity.id
_entity.type
_entity.pdbx_description
1 polymer ?
#
loop_
_entity_poly.entity_id
_entity_poly.type
_entity_poly.pdbx_seq_one_letter_code
_entity_poly.pdbx_strand_id
1 'polypeptide(L)'
;MTGLPTTDEMFDLRMSVSAKPLYEQVVAFVAAEVEPVTAEFFRLGADRTERWSWAPGQLELLDGLKARAKAAGLWNFFLPDADTGEGLSNLDYAYIAAELGKNPIASECLNCSAPDTGNMEVLER
;
A
#
# COMPACT_ATOMS: atom_id res chain seq x y z
N MET A 1 -34.62 -20.83 -4.85
CA MET A 1 -33.43 -20.16 -4.29
C MET A 1 -33.95 -19.00 -3.47
N THR A 2 -34.10 -19.15 -2.15
CA THR A 2 -34.43 -18.02 -1.28
C THR A 2 -33.25 -17.05 -1.31
N GLY A 3 -33.50 -15.78 -1.65
CA GLY A 3 -32.46 -14.76 -1.71
C GLY A 3 -31.72 -14.63 -0.37
N LEU A 4 -30.47 -14.19 -0.41
CA LEU A 4 -29.73 -13.85 0.81
C LEU A 4 -30.57 -12.82 1.61
N PRO A 5 -30.67 -12.99 2.94
CA PRO A 5 -31.38 -12.04 3.78
C PRO A 5 -30.77 -10.66 3.59
N THR A 6 -31.59 -9.71 3.12
CA THR A 6 -31.18 -8.34 2.85
C THR A 6 -31.36 -7.54 4.14
N THR A 7 -30.26 -7.12 4.74
CA THR A 7 -30.22 -6.27 5.94
C THR A 7 -29.51 -4.96 5.61
N ASP A 8 -29.74 -3.91 6.41
CA ASP A 8 -29.05 -2.63 6.24
C ASP A 8 -27.52 -2.79 6.39
N GLU A 9 -27.07 -3.70 7.24
CA GLU A 9 -25.64 -4.05 7.42
C GLU A 9 -25.00 -4.56 6.13
N MET A 10 -25.77 -5.25 5.28
CA MET A 10 -25.27 -5.81 4.01
C MET A 10 -24.84 -4.72 3.01
N PHE A 11 -25.30 -3.48 3.20
CA PHE A 11 -24.96 -2.32 2.37
C PHE A 11 -24.04 -1.32 3.07
N ASP A 12 -23.53 -1.66 4.26
CA ASP A 12 -22.58 -0.80 4.96
C ASP A 12 -21.16 -0.99 4.38
N LEU A 13 -20.78 -0.05 3.51
CA LEU A 13 -19.45 -0.04 2.88
C LEU A 13 -18.46 0.86 3.63
N ARG A 14 -18.77 1.28 4.87
CA ARG A 14 -17.86 2.11 5.66
C ARG A 14 -16.66 1.28 6.14
N MET A 15 -15.49 1.92 6.18
CA MET A 15 -14.31 1.34 6.82
C MET A 15 -14.58 1.01 8.28
N SER A 16 -14.04 -0.12 8.74
CA SER A 16 -14.09 -0.53 10.13
C SER A 16 -13.43 0.49 11.05
N VAL A 17 -13.94 0.64 12.28
CA VAL A 17 -13.37 1.59 13.26
C VAL A 17 -11.93 1.21 13.60
N SER A 18 -11.61 -0.08 13.61
CA SER A 18 -10.28 -0.61 13.91
C SER A 18 -9.24 -0.32 12.81
N ALA A 19 -9.65 -0.19 11.54
CA ALA A 19 -8.73 0.10 10.44
C ALA A 19 -8.39 1.60 10.29
N LYS A 20 -9.22 2.50 10.85
CA LYS A 20 -9.03 3.96 10.71
C LYS A 20 -7.66 4.47 11.17
N PRO A 21 -7.10 4.05 12.33
CA PRO A 21 -5.80 4.52 12.75
C PRO A 21 -4.67 4.16 11.78
N LEU A 22 -4.75 2.99 11.13
CA LEU A 22 -3.80 2.59 10.09
C LEU A 22 -3.98 3.45 8.83
N TYR A 23 -5.22 3.63 8.38
CA TYR A 23 -5.52 4.48 7.23
C TYR A 23 -4.97 5.90 7.41
N GLU A 24 -5.20 6.52 8.57
CA GLU A 24 -4.72 7.87 8.89
C GLU A 24 -3.18 7.94 8.89
N GLN A 25 -2.49 6.91 9.39
CA GLN A 25 -1.04 6.83 9.33
C GLN A 25 -0.52 6.70 7.89
N VAL A 26 -1.20 5.91 7.04
CA VAL A 26 -0.84 5.80 5.61
C VAL A 26 -1.01 7.14 4.91
N VAL A 27 -2.14 7.83 5.11
CA VAL A 27 -2.39 9.16 4.54
C VAL A 27 -1.28 10.13 4.95
N ALA A 28 -0.97 10.18 6.25
CA ALA A 28 0.04 11.07 6.79
C ALA A 28 1.44 10.75 6.24
N PHE A 29 1.81 9.47 6.16
CA PHE A 29 3.10 9.04 5.64
C PHE A 29 3.25 9.36 4.15
N VAL A 30 2.22 9.12 3.33
CA VAL A 30 2.26 9.45 1.90
C VAL A 30 2.48 10.95 1.71
N ALA A 31 1.72 11.79 2.41
CA ALA A 31 1.84 13.24 2.30
C ALA A 31 3.19 13.78 2.82
N ALA A 32 3.69 13.26 3.94
CA ALA A 32 4.90 13.79 4.58
C ALA A 32 6.20 13.25 3.96
N GLU A 33 6.21 11.99 3.52
CA GLU A 33 7.44 11.29 3.12
C GLU A 33 7.49 11.00 1.63
N VAL A 34 6.39 10.56 1.02
CA VAL A 34 6.38 10.07 -0.37
C VAL A 34 6.17 11.20 -1.37
N GLU A 35 5.15 12.04 -1.16
CA GLU A 35 4.81 13.15 -2.06
C GLU A 35 6.00 14.10 -2.32
N PRO A 36 6.77 14.54 -1.31
CA PRO A 36 7.88 15.48 -1.55
C PRO A 36 9.00 14.90 -2.41
N VAL A 37 9.18 13.58 -2.41
CA VAL A 37 10.27 12.89 -3.12
C VAL A 37 9.84 12.44 -4.52
N THR A 38 8.54 12.38 -4.78
CA THR A 38 7.97 11.80 -6.01
C THR A 38 8.44 12.53 -7.28
N ALA A 39 8.47 13.87 -7.25
CA ALA A 39 8.94 14.66 -8.38
C ALA A 39 10.42 14.38 -8.71
N GLU A 40 11.26 14.26 -7.68
CA GLU A 40 12.68 13.94 -7.83
C GLU A 40 12.89 12.53 -8.37
N PHE A 41 12.12 11.56 -7.89
CA PHE A 41 12.16 10.18 -8.38
C PHE A 41 11.90 10.11 -9.90
N PHE A 42 10.90 10.83 -10.42
CA PHE A 42 10.65 10.87 -11.86
C PHE A 42 11.69 11.69 -12.62
N ARG A 43 12.22 12.77 -12.04
CA ARG A 43 13.30 13.55 -12.64
C ARG A 43 14.53 12.69 -12.88
N LEU A 44 14.93 11.88 -11.89
CA LEU A 44 16.05 10.94 -12.03
C LEU A 44 15.76 9.86 -13.09
N GLY A 45 14.50 9.43 -13.20
CA GLY A 45 14.08 8.42 -14.17
C GLY A 45 13.86 8.91 -15.60
N ALA A 46 13.96 10.21 -15.88
CA ALA A 46 13.62 10.78 -17.18
C ALA A 46 14.55 10.30 -18.30
N ASP A 47 15.83 10.11 -17.99
CA ASP A 47 16.89 9.78 -18.96
C ASP A 47 17.34 8.31 -18.89
N ARG A 48 16.45 7.41 -18.45
CA ARG A 48 16.73 5.96 -18.41
C ARG A 48 17.13 5.45 -19.79
N THR A 49 18.26 4.75 -19.88
CA THR A 49 18.72 4.08 -21.10
C THR A 49 17.79 2.93 -21.49
N GLU A 50 17.38 2.14 -20.50
CA GLU A 50 16.46 1.01 -20.65
C GLU A 50 15.13 1.30 -19.95
N ARG A 51 14.02 1.19 -20.71
CA ARG A 51 12.65 1.47 -20.24
C ARG A 51 12.31 0.79 -18.91
N TRP A 52 12.73 -0.46 -18.72
CA TRP A 52 12.41 -1.30 -17.56
C TRP A 52 13.51 -1.34 -16.50
N SER A 53 14.45 -0.40 -16.54
CA SER A 53 15.54 -0.28 -15.58
C SER A 53 15.35 0.90 -14.62
N TRP A 54 16.17 0.93 -13.58
CA TRP A 54 16.31 2.07 -12.69
C TRP A 54 17.43 2.99 -13.16
N ALA A 55 17.20 4.30 -13.10
CA ALA A 55 18.27 5.28 -13.25
C ALA A 55 19.04 5.44 -11.92
N PRO A 56 20.30 5.90 -11.97
CA PRO A 56 21.07 6.20 -10.75
C PRO A 56 20.30 7.11 -9.79
N GLY A 57 20.27 6.77 -8.50
CA GLY A 57 19.59 7.55 -7.45
C GLY A 57 18.13 7.14 -7.20
N GLN A 58 17.45 6.47 -8.15
CA GLN A 58 16.04 6.10 -7.93
C GLN A 58 15.87 5.00 -6.90
N LEU A 59 16.75 3.99 -6.91
CA LEU A 59 16.71 2.91 -5.93
C LEU A 59 17.05 3.42 -4.55
N GLU A 60 18.06 4.29 -4.42
CA GLU A 60 18.47 4.87 -3.15
C GLU A 60 17.36 5.69 -2.50
N LEU A 61 16.60 6.46 -3.28
CA LEU A 61 15.42 7.18 -2.79
C LEU A 61 14.31 6.22 -2.34
N LEU A 62 14.03 5.20 -3.16
CA LEU A 62 12.97 4.23 -2.90
C LEU A 62 13.28 3.37 -1.67
N ASP A 63 14.51 2.88 -1.54
CA ASP A 63 14.98 2.11 -0.39
C ASP A 63 14.98 2.94 0.89
N GLY A 64 15.33 4.23 0.79
CA GLY A 64 15.20 5.17 1.89
C GLY A 64 13.76 5.35 2.38
N LEU A 65 12.79 5.42 1.45
CA LEU A 65 11.37 5.49 1.77
C LEU A 65 10.86 4.17 2.38
N LYS A 66 11.25 3.03 1.80
CA LYS A 66 10.92 1.69 2.32
C LYS A 66 11.43 1.48 3.74
N ALA A 67 12.66 1.90 4.03
CA ALA A 67 13.23 1.81 5.38
C ALA A 67 12.43 2.64 6.39
N ARG A 68 11.98 3.85 6.03
CA ARG A 68 11.12 4.68 6.88
C ARG A 68 9.74 4.09 7.07
N ALA A 69 9.13 3.57 6.01
CA ALA A 69 7.83 2.90 6.07
C ALA A 69 7.88 1.70 7.02
N LYS A 70 8.90 0.84 6.88
CA LYS A 70 9.12 -0.31 7.77
C LYS A 70 9.35 0.11 9.23
N ALA A 71 10.12 1.16 9.48
CA ALA A 71 10.34 1.69 10.82
C ALA A 71 9.06 2.26 11.46
N ALA A 72 8.14 2.76 10.65
CA ALA A 72 6.82 3.24 11.07
C ALA A 72 5.77 2.12 11.20
N GLY A 73 6.12 0.86 10.92
CA GLY A 73 5.17 -0.26 10.91
C GLY A 73 4.21 -0.25 9.71
N LEU A 74 4.51 0.52 8.67
CA LEU A 74 3.69 0.69 7.47
C LEU A 74 4.16 -0.23 6.35
N TRP A 75 3.95 -1.54 6.52
CA TRP A 75 4.50 -2.57 5.63
C TRP A 75 3.54 -3.77 5.50
N ASN A 76 3.33 -4.28 4.29
CA ASN A 76 2.58 -5.54 4.02
C ASN A 76 1.14 -5.60 4.56
N PHE A 77 0.29 -4.62 4.27
CA PHE A 77 -1.08 -4.58 4.82
C PHE A 77 -2.03 -5.67 4.33
N PHE A 78 -1.65 -6.39 3.27
CA PHE A 78 -2.45 -7.44 2.62
C PHE A 78 -2.17 -8.83 3.18
N LEU A 79 -1.10 -9.00 3.98
CA LEU A 79 -0.80 -10.27 4.64
C LEU A 79 -1.52 -10.34 6.00
N PRO A 80 -1.97 -11.52 6.42
CA PRO A 80 -2.43 -11.71 7.79
C PRO A 80 -1.32 -11.36 8.78
N ASP A 81 -1.69 -10.75 9.91
CA ASP A 81 -0.73 -10.52 10.98
C ASP A 81 -0.17 -11.87 11.48
N ALA A 82 1.15 -11.96 11.66
CA ALA A 82 1.82 -13.23 11.93
C ALA A 82 1.48 -13.84 13.29
N ASP A 83 1.04 -13.01 14.26
CA ASP A 83 0.73 -13.44 15.62
C ASP A 83 -0.75 -13.81 15.78
N THR A 84 -1.63 -13.10 15.08
CA THR A 84 -3.08 -13.26 15.17
C THR A 84 -3.69 -14.07 14.01
N GLY A 85 -2.98 -14.17 12.88
CA GLY A 85 -3.49 -14.76 11.64
C GLY A 85 -4.64 -13.97 11.00
N GLU A 86 -4.98 -12.78 11.53
CA GLU A 86 -6.04 -11.92 11.02
C GLU A 86 -5.41 -10.73 10.27
N GLY A 87 -5.72 -10.60 8.98
CA GLY A 87 -5.33 -9.45 8.17
C GLY A 87 -6.43 -8.39 8.09
N LEU A 88 -6.17 -7.30 7.36
CA LEU A 88 -7.22 -6.37 7.01
C LEU A 88 -8.33 -7.06 6.21
N SER A 89 -9.58 -6.63 6.43
CA SER A 89 -10.65 -6.99 5.52
C SER A 89 -10.39 -6.40 4.12
N ASN A 90 -10.90 -7.07 3.09
CA ASN A 90 -10.79 -6.55 1.71
C ASN A 90 -11.39 -5.14 1.57
N LEU A 91 -12.47 -4.85 2.30
CA LEU A 91 -13.10 -3.53 2.28
C LEU A 91 -12.17 -2.47 2.89
N ASP A 92 -11.57 -2.76 4.06
CA ASP A 92 -10.63 -1.83 4.71
C ASP A 92 -9.38 -1.59 3.85
N TYR A 93 -8.84 -2.65 3.26
CA TYR A 93 -7.71 -2.53 2.35
C TYR A 93 -8.05 -1.74 1.09
N ALA A 94 -9.29 -1.82 0.56
CA ALA A 94 -9.69 -1.05 -0.61
C ALA A 94 -9.56 0.47 -0.40
N TYR A 95 -9.90 0.97 0.79
CA TYR A 95 -9.71 2.38 1.13
C TYR A 95 -8.23 2.78 1.21
N ILE A 96 -7.38 1.92 1.80
CA ILE A 96 -5.93 2.15 1.87
C ILE A 96 -5.33 2.11 0.46
N ALA A 97 -5.69 1.14 -0.37
CA ALA A 97 -5.24 1.01 -1.75
C ALA A 97 -5.64 2.21 -2.61
N ALA A 98 -6.83 2.77 -2.39
CA ALA A 98 -7.26 4.00 -3.05
C ALA A 98 -6.39 5.21 -2.66
N GLU A 99 -5.95 5.29 -1.41
CA GLU A 99 -5.00 6.33 -0.97
C GLU A 99 -3.64 6.17 -1.61
N LEU A 100 -3.08 4.95 -1.58
CA LEU A 100 -1.79 4.63 -2.19
C LEU A 100 -1.81 4.93 -3.70
N GLY A 101 -2.93 4.67 -4.37
CA GLY A 101 -3.11 4.94 -5.80
C GLY A 101 -3.05 6.43 -6.19
N LYS A 102 -3.15 7.37 -5.25
CA LYS A 102 -3.00 8.80 -5.53
C LYS A 102 -1.57 9.20 -5.88
N ASN A 103 -0.59 8.39 -5.46
CA ASN A 103 0.82 8.62 -5.73
C ASN A 103 1.42 7.40 -6.43
N PRO A 104 2.06 7.57 -7.60
CA PRO A 104 2.51 6.45 -8.43
C PRO A 104 3.62 5.58 -7.81
N ILE A 105 4.29 6.03 -6.74
CA ILE A 105 5.33 5.26 -6.06
C ILE A 105 4.94 4.83 -4.63
N ALA A 106 3.77 5.24 -4.12
CA ALA A 106 3.40 4.97 -2.73
C ALA A 106 3.22 3.47 -2.45
N SER A 107 2.52 2.73 -3.32
CA SER A 107 2.34 1.29 -3.14
C SER A 107 3.68 0.55 -3.06
N GLU A 108 4.66 0.96 -3.85
CA GLU A 108 6.01 0.38 -3.81
C GLU A 108 6.75 0.74 -2.52
N CYS A 109 6.60 1.97 -2.02
CA CYS A 109 7.24 2.42 -0.78
C CYS A 109 6.76 1.65 0.46
N LEU A 110 5.51 1.21 0.48
CA LEU A 110 4.89 0.47 1.60
C LEU A 110 4.79 -1.05 1.32
N ASN A 111 5.47 -1.54 0.27
CA ASN A 111 5.50 -2.94 -0.15
C ASN A 111 4.11 -3.55 -0.44
N CYS A 112 3.23 -2.73 -1.01
CA CYS A 112 1.87 -3.06 -1.39
C CYS A 112 1.67 -2.99 -2.92
N SER A 113 2.74 -3.04 -3.71
CA SER A 113 2.70 -3.00 -5.17
C SER A 113 2.35 -4.35 -5.77
N ALA A 114 1.59 -4.32 -6.87
CA ALA A 114 1.51 -5.45 -7.78
C ALA A 114 2.78 -5.50 -8.65
N PRO A 115 3.25 -6.69 -9.09
CA PRO A 115 2.65 -8.01 -8.94
C PRO A 115 3.01 -8.74 -7.63
N ASP A 116 3.90 -8.17 -6.82
CA ASP A 116 4.53 -8.88 -5.72
C ASP A 116 3.55 -9.25 -4.59
N THR A 117 2.55 -8.40 -4.33
CA THR A 117 1.42 -8.69 -3.43
C THR A 117 0.78 -10.06 -3.71
N GLY A 118 0.41 -10.34 -4.96
CA GLY A 118 -0.20 -11.61 -5.35
C GLY A 118 0.77 -12.79 -5.27
N ASN A 119 2.04 -12.59 -5.65
CA ASN A 119 3.06 -13.63 -5.51
C ASN A 119 3.31 -14.00 -4.03
N MET A 120 3.32 -13.01 -3.15
CA MET A 120 3.48 -13.21 -1.70
C MET A 120 2.29 -13.97 -1.10
N GLU A 121 1.06 -13.65 -1.48
CA GLU A 121 -0.15 -14.37 -1.04
C GLU A 121 -0.19 -15.85 -1.48
N VAL A 122 0.46 -16.17 -2.62
CA VAL A 122 0.57 -17.56 -3.09
C VAL A 122 1.61 -18.34 -2.30
N LEU A 123 2.74 -17.72 -1.93
CA LEU A 123 3.86 -18.38 -1.24
C LEU A 123 3.67 -18.51 0.27
N GLU A 124 2.78 -17.71 0.86
CA GLU A 124 2.45 -17.76 2.29
C GLU A 124 1.52 -18.94 2.66
N ARG A 125 0.89 -19.58 1.67
CA ARG A 125 0.01 -20.76 1.83
C ARG A 125 0.77 -22.07 1.78
#